data_AF-A0A8B8INV8-F1
#
_entry.id   AF-A0A8B8INV8-F1
#
_cell.length_a   1.000
_cell.length_b   1.000
_cell.length_c   1.000
_cell.angle_alpha   90.00
_cell.angle_beta   90.00
_cell.angle_gamma   90.00
#
_symmetry.space_group_name_H-M   'P 1'
#
loop_
_entity.id
_entity.type
_entity.pdbx_description
1 polymer ?
#
loop_
_entity_poly.entity_id
_entity_poly.type
_entity_poly.pdbx_seq_one_letter_code
_entity_poly.pdbx_strand_id
1 'polypeptide(L)'
;MSPEIAELRATSNRARRAYVRCRRRNGLNPVLERQLWAAYRQLKKELQKAINCAKQRAREELLMGLNREPWGRPYRGLRGKLRTQGAPVTETLPPDLLLRLVGELFPHPGEHAPPNMAPRIVTVDNVAPPHITEQEMGMTLDRLRARTTAPGPDDVPGRVLRDALKHLGGRLRELFDECLSNG
;
A
#
# COMPACT_ATOMS: atom_id res chain seq x y z
N MET A 1 2.73 -8.90 24.85
CA MET A 1 1.28 -9.24 24.88
C MET A 1 0.77 -8.89 26.28
N SER A 2 -0.36 -8.20 26.42
CA SER A 2 -0.90 -7.88 27.76
C SER A 2 -1.19 -9.18 28.55
N PRO A 3 -0.79 -9.27 29.84
CA PRO A 3 -1.01 -10.46 30.67
C PRO A 3 -2.49 -10.82 30.80
N GLU A 4 -3.36 -9.82 30.89
CA GLU A 4 -4.82 -9.97 30.98
C GLU A 4 -5.42 -10.75 29.78
N ILE A 5 -4.99 -10.44 28.55
CA ILE A 5 -5.45 -11.14 27.35
C ILE A 5 -4.95 -12.59 27.33
N ALA A 6 -3.75 -12.84 27.85
CA ALA A 6 -3.21 -14.20 27.93
C ALA A 6 -4.04 -15.07 28.89
N GLU A 7 -4.42 -14.52 30.05
CA GLU A 7 -5.31 -15.19 31.00
C GLU A 7 -6.70 -15.46 30.41
N LEU A 8 -7.33 -14.46 29.79
CA LEU A 8 -8.63 -14.62 29.12
C LEU A 8 -8.60 -15.67 28.00
N ARG A 9 -7.49 -15.77 27.27
CA ARG A 9 -7.29 -16.84 26.28
C ARG A 9 -7.22 -18.21 26.95
N ALA A 10 -6.46 -18.32 28.05
CA ALA A 10 -6.31 -19.57 28.77
C ALA A 10 -7.64 -20.04 29.38
N THR A 11 -8.43 -19.14 29.99
CA THR A 11 -9.75 -19.47 30.57
C THR A 11 -10.78 -19.80 29.49
N SER A 12 -10.87 -19.01 28.42
CA SER A 12 -11.77 -19.29 27.28
C SER A 12 -11.46 -20.63 26.61
N ASN A 13 -10.17 -20.96 26.42
CA ASN A 13 -9.76 -22.25 25.86
C ASN A 13 -10.08 -23.42 26.80
N ARG A 14 -9.89 -23.26 28.13
CA ARG A 14 -10.28 -24.26 29.13
C ARG A 14 -11.79 -24.53 29.07
N ALA A 15 -12.62 -23.48 29.04
CA ALA A 15 -14.07 -23.60 28.92
C ALA A 15 -14.52 -24.26 27.60
N ARG A 16 -13.91 -23.87 26.47
CA ARG A 16 -14.15 -24.52 25.17
C ARG A 16 -13.87 -26.02 25.23
N ARG A 17 -12.72 -26.42 25.81
CA ARG A 17 -12.34 -27.83 25.95
C ARG A 17 -13.31 -28.59 26.86
N ALA A 18 -13.82 -27.97 27.92
CA ALA A 18 -14.82 -28.57 28.79
C ALA A 18 -16.15 -28.82 28.05
N TYR A 19 -16.67 -27.81 27.36
CA TYR A 19 -17.88 -27.92 26.53
C TYR A 19 -17.74 -29.01 25.45
N VAL A 20 -16.65 -29.00 24.67
CA VAL A 20 -16.41 -30.00 23.60
C VAL A 20 -16.32 -31.41 24.16
N ARG A 21 -15.67 -31.60 25.32
CA ARG A 21 -15.59 -32.91 25.99
C ARG A 21 -16.96 -33.40 26.45
N CYS A 22 -17.76 -32.52 27.06
CA CYS A 22 -19.14 -32.83 27.48
C CYS A 22 -19.99 -33.27 26.28
N ARG A 23 -19.94 -32.52 25.18
CA ARG A 23 -20.69 -32.83 23.96
C ARG A 23 -20.27 -34.15 23.31
N ARG A 24 -18.97 -34.47 23.30
CA ARG A 24 -18.45 -35.72 22.74
C ARG A 24 -18.86 -36.96 23.53
N ARG A 25 -19.15 -36.85 24.82
CA ARG A 25 -19.67 -37.95 25.65
C ARG A 25 -21.19 -38.14 25.49
N ASN A 26 -21.72 -37.93 24.28
CA ASN A 26 -23.16 -38.02 23.96
C ASN A 26 -24.09 -37.14 24.81
N GLY A 27 -23.63 -35.96 25.26
CA GLY A 27 -24.52 -34.99 25.93
C GLY A 27 -25.23 -35.58 27.16
N LEU A 28 -24.56 -36.49 27.88
CA LEU A 28 -25.08 -37.26 29.03
C LEU A 28 -25.93 -36.43 30.01
N ASN A 29 -25.66 -35.12 30.09
CA ASN A 29 -26.46 -34.17 30.84
C ASN A 29 -26.70 -32.89 30.01
N PRO A 30 -27.93 -32.68 29.48
CA PRO A 30 -28.25 -31.51 28.66
C PRO A 30 -28.22 -30.19 29.44
N VAL A 31 -28.45 -30.23 30.76
CA VAL A 31 -28.36 -29.05 31.63
C VAL A 31 -26.90 -28.62 31.78
N LEU A 32 -26.01 -29.58 32.04
CA LEU A 32 -24.57 -29.34 32.13
C LEU A 32 -24.00 -28.81 30.81
N GLU A 33 -24.41 -29.38 29.67
CA GLU A 33 -23.98 -28.88 28.36
C GLU A 33 -24.35 -27.41 28.15
N ARG A 34 -25.60 -27.03 28.46
CA ARG A 34 -26.09 -25.64 28.35
C ARG A 34 -25.29 -24.70 29.25
N GLN A 35 -24.99 -25.10 30.48
CA GLN A 35 -24.19 -24.31 31.43
C GLN A 35 -22.76 -24.10 30.91
N LEU A 36 -22.09 -25.17 30.45
CA LEU A 36 -20.74 -25.09 29.90
C LEU A 36 -20.69 -24.25 28.62
N TRP A 37 -21.71 -24.35 27.76
CA TRP A 37 -21.84 -23.51 26.58
C TRP A 37 -22.01 -22.03 26.95
N ALA A 38 -22.89 -21.72 27.90
CA ALA A 38 -23.10 -20.35 28.37
C ALA A 38 -21.81 -19.74 28.95
N ALA A 39 -21.10 -20.49 29.79
CA ALA A 39 -19.81 -20.07 30.36
C ALA A 39 -18.75 -19.82 29.28
N TYR A 40 -18.59 -20.74 28.32
CA TYR A 40 -17.67 -20.54 27.20
C TYR A 40 -18.04 -19.32 26.35
N ARG A 41 -19.34 -19.14 26.05
CA ARG A 41 -19.83 -18.00 25.25
C ARG A 41 -19.52 -16.67 25.94
N GLN A 42 -19.67 -16.61 27.26
CA GLN A 42 -19.35 -15.41 28.04
C GLN A 42 -17.85 -15.11 28.02
N LEU A 43 -17.00 -16.09 28.35
CA LEU A 43 -15.54 -15.93 28.31
C LEU A 43 -15.01 -15.58 26.91
N LYS A 44 -15.62 -16.13 25.86
CA LYS A 44 -15.30 -15.77 24.46
C LYS A 44 -15.63 -14.30 24.18
N LYS A 45 -16.79 -13.80 24.64
CA LYS A 45 -17.17 -12.39 24.46
C LYS A 45 -16.21 -11.47 25.20
N GLU A 46 -15.84 -11.80 26.43
CA GLU A 46 -14.88 -11.03 27.24
C GLU A 46 -13.51 -10.99 26.57
N LEU A 47 -13.01 -12.13 26.10
CA LEU A 47 -11.77 -12.19 25.33
C LEU A 47 -11.83 -11.33 24.07
N GLN A 48 -12.93 -11.39 23.31
CA GLN A 48 -13.10 -10.59 22.10
C GLN A 48 -13.11 -9.10 22.42
N LYS A 49 -13.81 -8.69 23.49
CA LYS A 49 -13.85 -7.30 23.96
C LYS A 49 -12.45 -6.83 24.34
N ALA A 50 -11.71 -7.59 25.13
CA ALA A 50 -10.35 -7.25 25.54
C ALA A 50 -9.40 -7.11 24.34
N ILE A 51 -9.47 -8.03 23.36
CA ILE A 51 -8.69 -7.92 22.11
C ILE A 51 -9.07 -6.67 21.32
N ASN A 52 -10.36 -6.36 21.19
CA ASN A 52 -10.82 -5.19 20.45
C ASN A 52 -10.36 -3.89 21.13
N CYS A 53 -10.47 -3.80 22.45
CA CYS A 53 -9.97 -2.66 23.22
C CYS A 53 -8.45 -2.50 23.06
N ALA A 54 -7.68 -3.59 23.13
CA ALA A 54 -6.24 -3.53 22.93
C ALA A 54 -5.85 -3.11 21.50
N LYS A 55 -6.57 -3.60 20.48
CA LYS A 55 -6.37 -3.16 19.09
C LYS A 55 -6.70 -1.68 18.91
N GLN A 56 -7.77 -1.21 19.53
CA GLN A 56 -8.18 0.19 19.46
C GLN A 56 -7.14 1.10 20.09
N ARG A 57 -6.67 0.78 21.31
CA ARG A 57 -5.58 1.51 21.97
C ARG A 57 -4.31 1.54 21.11
N ALA A 58 -3.90 0.39 20.58
CA ALA A 58 -2.73 0.31 19.70
C ALA A 58 -2.88 1.15 18.42
N ARG A 59 -4.11 1.24 17.87
CA ARG A 59 -4.40 2.10 16.72
C ARG A 59 -4.32 3.58 17.10
N GLU A 60 -4.87 3.97 18.24
CA GLU A 60 -4.81 5.34 18.75
C GLU A 60 -3.37 5.78 19.00
N GLU A 61 -2.56 4.95 19.66
CA GLU A 61 -1.13 5.17 19.86
C GLU A 61 -0.38 5.37 18.53
N LEU A 62 -0.69 4.53 17.53
CA LEU A 62 -0.07 4.62 16.21
C LEU A 62 -0.44 5.92 15.47
N LEU A 63 -1.68 6.39 15.61
CA LEU A 63 -2.13 7.66 15.03
C LEU A 63 -1.50 8.86 15.74
N MET A 64 -1.42 8.83 17.07
CA MET A 64 -0.77 9.89 17.86
C MET A 64 0.73 10.01 17.56
N GLY A 65 1.39 8.89 17.26
CA GLY A 65 2.80 8.86 16.87
C GLY A 65 3.08 9.33 15.44
N LEU A 66 2.04 9.48 14.59
CA LEU A 66 2.20 9.74 13.16
C LEU A 66 2.96 11.04 12.87
N ASN A 67 2.65 12.11 13.59
CA ASN A 67 3.30 13.42 13.42
C ASN A 67 4.73 13.44 13.99
N ARG A 68 5.05 12.57 14.94
CA ARG A 68 6.39 12.49 15.54
C ARG A 68 7.34 11.67 14.68
N GLU A 69 6.84 10.61 14.03
CA GLU A 69 7.65 9.70 13.22
C GLU A 69 6.97 9.42 11.86
N PRO A 70 7.02 10.37 10.90
CA PRO A 70 6.27 10.26 9.65
C PRO A 70 6.71 9.08 8.78
N TRP A 71 8.00 8.68 8.85
CA TRP A 71 8.57 7.53 8.13
C TRP A 71 8.74 6.28 9.00
N GLY A 72 8.14 6.31 10.19
CA GLY A 72 8.29 5.32 11.23
C GLY A 72 7.47 4.05 11.02
N ARG A 73 7.01 3.49 12.15
CA ARG A 73 6.12 2.33 12.16
C ARG A 73 4.85 2.49 11.32
N PRO A 74 4.13 3.63 11.30
CA PRO A 74 2.91 3.77 10.50
C PRO A 74 3.19 3.61 9.00
N TYR A 75 4.23 4.30 8.51
CA TYR A 75 4.66 4.24 7.12
C TYR A 75 5.17 2.85 6.72
N ARG A 76 6.00 2.23 7.55
CA ARG A 76 6.45 0.84 7.34
C ARG A 76 5.29 -0.13 7.30
N GLY A 77 4.21 0.13 8.03
CA GLY A 77 2.96 -0.64 8.02
C GLY A 77 2.27 -0.62 6.68
N LEU A 78 2.01 0.57 6.16
CA LEU A 78 1.40 0.77 4.84
C LEU A 78 2.23 0.12 3.72
N ARG A 79 3.57 0.15 3.85
CA ARG A 79 4.49 -0.44 2.88
C ARG A 79 4.66 -1.96 3.02
N GLY A 80 3.98 -2.62 3.97
CA GLY A 80 4.18 -4.05 4.26
C GLY A 80 5.57 -4.38 4.83
N LYS A 81 6.30 -3.35 5.30
CA LYS A 81 7.67 -3.42 5.85
C LYS A 81 7.68 -3.45 7.39
N LEU A 82 6.53 -3.69 8.02
CA LEU A 82 6.40 -3.84 9.47
C LEU A 82 6.89 -5.22 9.97
N ARG A 83 7.49 -6.03 9.09
CA ARG A 83 7.97 -7.37 9.47
C ARG A 83 9.06 -7.22 10.54
N THR A 84 8.83 -7.88 11.67
CA THR A 84 9.86 -8.40 12.57
C THR A 84 10.61 -9.53 11.85
N GLN A 85 11.27 -9.23 10.74
CA GLN A 85 12.45 -10.02 10.38
C GLN A 85 13.55 -9.52 11.31
N GLY A 86 14.39 -10.42 11.82
CA GLY A 86 15.52 -10.04 12.67
C GLY A 86 16.37 -8.96 12.01
N ALA A 87 17.35 -8.45 12.75
CA ALA A 87 18.39 -7.57 12.19
C ALA A 87 18.77 -8.12 10.79
N PRO A 88 18.71 -7.31 9.72
CA PRO A 88 19.09 -7.75 8.39
C PRO A 88 20.42 -8.50 8.48
N VAL A 89 20.62 -9.52 7.65
CA VAL A 89 21.82 -10.38 7.74
C VAL A 89 23.11 -9.54 7.74
N THR A 90 23.09 -8.39 7.08
CA THR A 90 24.17 -7.39 7.08
C THR A 90 24.47 -6.76 8.45
N GLU A 91 23.49 -6.63 9.34
CA GLU A 91 23.67 -6.17 10.73
C GLU A 91 24.18 -7.28 11.66
N THR A 92 23.98 -8.55 11.32
CA THR A 92 24.48 -9.69 12.14
C THR A 92 25.83 -10.23 11.66
N LEU A 93 26.30 -9.81 10.48
CA LEU A 93 27.59 -10.24 9.93
C LEU A 93 28.74 -9.40 10.51
N PRO A 94 29.92 -10.01 10.76
CA PRO A 94 31.12 -9.27 11.07
C PRO A 94 31.45 -8.24 9.97
N PRO A 95 31.86 -7.00 10.30
CA PRO A 95 32.08 -5.93 9.34
C PRO A 95 33.03 -6.32 8.19
N ASP A 96 34.10 -7.03 8.52
CA ASP A 96 35.12 -7.46 7.54
C ASP A 96 34.55 -8.44 6.52
N LEU A 97 33.68 -9.36 6.98
CA LEU A 97 33.04 -10.34 6.11
C LEU A 97 31.96 -9.69 5.24
N LEU A 98 31.22 -8.71 5.78
CA LEU A 98 30.27 -7.92 5.02
C LEU A 98 30.97 -7.16 3.89
N LEU A 99 32.07 -6.46 4.19
CA LEU A 99 32.83 -5.69 3.19
C LEU A 99 33.38 -6.58 2.08
N ARG A 100 33.90 -7.76 2.43
CA ARG A 100 34.37 -8.76 1.46
C ARG A 100 33.24 -9.26 0.56
N LEU A 101 32.11 -9.66 1.14
CA LEU A 101 30.96 -10.16 0.37
C LEU A 101 30.38 -9.08 -0.54
N VAL A 102 30.29 -7.82 -0.07
CA VAL A 102 29.82 -6.70 -0.90
C VAL A 102 30.79 -6.45 -2.05
N GLY A 103 32.10 -6.50 -1.81
CA GLY A 103 33.11 -6.36 -2.87
C GLY A 103 33.09 -7.49 -3.91
N GLU A 104 32.79 -8.72 -3.50
CA GLU A 104 32.67 -9.88 -4.41
C GLU A 104 31.36 -9.87 -5.21
N LEU A 105 30.24 -9.55 -4.56
CA LEU A 105 28.91 -9.54 -5.20
C LEU A 105 28.67 -8.30 -6.07
N PHE A 106 29.26 -7.18 -5.68
CA PHE A 106 29.14 -5.88 -6.35
C PHE A 106 30.54 -5.31 -6.63
N PRO A 107 31.33 -5.95 -7.52
CA PRO A 107 32.64 -5.44 -7.89
C PRO A 107 32.47 -4.03 -8.46
N HIS A 108 33.26 -3.07 -7.95
CA HIS A 108 33.18 -1.68 -8.38
C HIS A 108 33.53 -1.59 -9.88
N PRO A 109 32.56 -1.28 -10.76
CA PRO A 109 32.83 -1.23 -12.19
C PRO A 109 33.44 0.13 -12.53
N GLY A 110 34.69 0.37 -12.11
CA GLY A 110 35.44 1.61 -12.38
C GLY A 110 34.68 2.91 -12.04
N GLU A 111 35.11 4.02 -12.64
CA GLU A 111 34.29 5.22 -12.67
C GLU A 111 33.01 4.92 -13.46
N HIS A 112 31.87 4.96 -12.78
CA HIS A 112 30.58 4.85 -13.44
C HIS A 112 30.38 6.08 -14.34
N ALA A 113 30.71 5.96 -15.62
CA ALA A 113 30.23 6.88 -16.64
C ALA A 113 28.76 6.51 -16.90
N PRO A 114 27.78 7.31 -16.44
CA PRO A 114 26.39 7.03 -16.76
C PRO A 114 26.27 6.95 -18.29
N PRO A 115 25.56 5.94 -18.83
CA PRO A 115 25.31 5.90 -20.27
C PRO A 115 24.64 7.23 -20.65
N ASN A 116 25.06 7.81 -21.77
CA ASN A 116 24.48 9.05 -22.25
C ASN A 116 23.00 8.80 -22.58
N MET A 117 22.14 9.05 -21.60
CA MET A 117 20.68 8.87 -21.66
C MET A 117 19.99 10.10 -22.23
N ALA A 118 20.75 11.15 -22.59
CA ALA A 118 20.22 12.19 -23.43
C ALA A 118 19.88 11.54 -24.78
N PRO A 119 18.62 11.61 -25.26
CA PRO A 119 18.37 11.35 -26.66
C PRO A 119 19.36 12.22 -27.44
N ARG A 120 19.98 11.65 -28.48
CA ARG A 120 20.75 12.44 -29.44
C ARG A 120 19.73 13.33 -30.14
N ILE A 121 19.39 14.46 -29.52
CA ILE A 121 18.69 15.55 -30.16
C ILE A 121 19.70 16.03 -31.17
N VAL A 122 19.59 15.52 -32.39
CA VAL A 122 20.11 16.24 -33.54
C VAL A 122 19.34 17.54 -33.48
N THR A 123 19.97 18.60 -32.99
CA THR A 123 19.45 19.95 -33.12
C THR A 123 19.45 20.19 -34.62
N VAL A 124 18.36 19.81 -35.27
CA VAL A 124 18.07 20.31 -36.60
C VAL A 124 17.73 21.76 -36.35
N ASP A 125 18.71 22.62 -36.59
CA ASP A 125 18.56 24.06 -36.45
C ASP A 125 17.28 24.51 -37.18
N ASN A 126 16.43 25.23 -36.45
CA ASN A 126 15.34 26.05 -36.98
C ASN A 126 14.31 25.35 -37.88
N VAL A 127 13.89 24.11 -37.55
CA VAL A 127 12.66 23.56 -38.14
C VAL A 127 11.50 23.93 -37.23
N ALA A 128 10.57 24.76 -37.74
CA ALA A 128 9.33 25.07 -37.05
C ALA A 128 8.60 23.75 -36.71
N PRO A 129 8.10 23.57 -35.48
CA PRO A 129 7.37 22.37 -35.12
C PRO A 129 6.15 22.22 -36.03
N PRO A 130 5.87 21.00 -36.52
CA PRO A 130 4.70 20.77 -37.37
C PRO A 130 3.42 21.10 -36.59
N HIS A 131 2.46 21.73 -37.28
CA HIS A 131 1.14 22.00 -36.73
C HIS A 131 0.41 20.69 -36.41
N ILE A 132 -0.34 20.70 -35.31
CA ILE A 132 -1.14 19.57 -34.87
C ILE A 132 -2.30 19.37 -35.86
N THR A 133 -2.42 18.17 -36.39
CA THR A 133 -3.48 17.83 -37.33
C THR A 133 -4.81 17.50 -36.62
N GLU A 134 -5.92 17.67 -37.33
CA GLU A 134 -7.25 17.25 -36.86
C GLU A 134 -7.32 15.75 -36.56
N GLN A 135 -6.58 14.95 -37.32
CA GLN A 135 -6.50 13.50 -37.14
C GLN A 135 -5.76 13.13 -35.85
N GLU A 136 -4.65 13.80 -35.54
CA GLU A 136 -3.94 13.64 -34.26
C GLU A 136 -4.84 14.00 -33.09
N MET A 137 -5.57 15.10 -33.20
CA MET A 137 -6.54 15.50 -32.18
C MET A 137 -7.63 14.43 -31.99
N GLY A 138 -8.20 13.91 -33.09
CA GLY A 138 -9.18 12.81 -33.04
C GLY A 138 -8.66 11.56 -32.34
N MET A 139 -7.43 11.14 -32.64
CA MET A 139 -6.79 9.98 -32.00
C MET A 139 -6.59 10.18 -30.49
N THR A 140 -6.29 11.41 -30.04
CA THR A 140 -6.19 11.68 -28.59
C THR A 140 -7.55 11.58 -27.87
N LEU A 141 -8.64 12.03 -28.51
CA LEU A 141 -10.00 11.93 -27.97
C LEU A 141 -10.44 10.47 -27.80
N ASP A 142 -10.10 9.62 -28.76
CA ASP A 142 -10.38 8.18 -28.70
C ASP A 142 -9.57 7.48 -27.61
N ARG A 143 -8.33 7.91 -27.38
CA ARG A 143 -7.50 7.40 -26.27
C ARG A 143 -8.00 7.86 -24.90
N LEU A 144 -8.51 9.09 -24.79
CA LEU A 144 -9.14 9.61 -23.56
C LEU A 144 -10.42 8.84 -23.21
N ARG A 145 -11.15 8.32 -24.21
CA ARG A 145 -12.34 7.45 -24.01
C ARG A 145 -12.00 6.13 -23.33
N ALA A 146 -10.83 5.56 -23.61
CA ALA A 146 -10.42 4.24 -23.14
C ALA A 146 -9.85 4.23 -21.72
N ARG A 147 -9.51 5.41 -21.15
CA ARG A 147 -8.84 5.50 -19.85
C ARG A 147 -9.82 5.77 -18.71
N THR A 148 -9.87 4.82 -17.75
CA THR A 148 -10.45 5.02 -16.41
C THR A 148 -9.37 5.53 -15.44
N THR A 149 -8.58 6.51 -15.89
CA THR A 149 -7.49 7.09 -15.10
C THR A 149 -8.07 8.04 -14.06
N ALA A 150 -7.49 8.04 -12.86
CA ALA A 150 -7.85 8.99 -11.81
C ALA A 150 -7.64 10.44 -12.31
N PRO A 151 -8.52 11.37 -11.92
CA PRO A 151 -8.41 12.76 -12.34
C PRO A 151 -7.11 13.40 -11.82
N GLY A 152 -6.63 14.40 -12.55
CA GLY A 152 -5.45 15.18 -12.18
C GLY A 152 -5.74 16.16 -11.01
N PRO A 153 -4.80 17.08 -10.71
CA PRO A 153 -4.97 18.07 -9.65
C PRO A 153 -6.17 19.00 -9.86
N ASP A 154 -6.63 19.16 -11.11
CA ASP A 154 -7.82 19.96 -11.47
C ASP A 154 -9.14 19.21 -11.23
N ASP A 155 -9.09 17.96 -10.76
CA ASP A 155 -10.22 17.04 -10.51
C ASP A 155 -11.14 16.80 -11.73
N VAL A 156 -10.69 17.11 -12.94
CA VAL A 156 -11.47 16.91 -14.17
C VAL A 156 -11.27 15.48 -14.70
N PRO A 157 -12.33 14.65 -14.77
CA PRO A 157 -12.22 13.30 -15.31
C PRO A 157 -12.16 13.32 -16.85
N GLY A 158 -11.39 12.39 -17.43
CA GLY A 158 -11.19 12.30 -18.89
C GLY A 158 -12.48 12.18 -19.73
N ARG A 159 -13.57 11.67 -19.13
CA ARG A 159 -14.89 11.61 -19.78
C ARG A 159 -15.50 13.00 -20.03
N VAL A 160 -15.33 13.92 -19.09
CA VAL A 160 -15.82 15.30 -19.20
C VAL A 160 -14.97 16.08 -20.20
N LEU A 161 -13.64 15.91 -20.15
CA LEU A 161 -12.70 16.46 -21.13
C LEU A 161 -13.08 16.07 -22.56
N ARG A 162 -13.40 14.79 -22.81
CA ARG A 162 -13.85 14.34 -24.13
C ARG A 162 -15.09 15.11 -24.62
N ASP A 163 -16.11 15.25 -23.78
CA ASP A 163 -17.36 15.90 -24.20
C ASP A 163 -17.17 17.40 -24.42
N ALA A 164 -16.32 18.05 -23.62
CA ALA A 164 -15.91 19.43 -23.84
C ALA A 164 -15.10 19.60 -25.15
N LEU A 165 -14.18 18.67 -25.43
CA LEU A 165 -13.31 18.73 -26.62
C LEU A 165 -14.04 18.49 -27.95
N LYS A 166 -15.26 17.92 -27.94
CA LYS A 166 -16.11 17.90 -29.15
C LYS A 166 -16.49 19.30 -29.63
N HIS A 167 -16.56 20.27 -28.70
CA HIS A 167 -16.94 21.65 -28.98
C HIS A 167 -15.74 22.61 -28.95
N LEU A 168 -14.74 22.30 -28.13
CA LEU A 168 -13.56 23.15 -27.89
C LEU A 168 -12.30 22.65 -28.62
N GLY A 169 -12.35 21.50 -29.28
CA GLY A 169 -11.17 20.85 -29.87
C GLY A 169 -10.42 21.72 -30.88
N GLY A 170 -11.13 22.49 -31.70
CA GLY A 170 -10.50 23.42 -32.65
C GLY A 170 -9.70 24.53 -31.95
N ARG A 171 -10.30 25.18 -30.94
CA ARG A 171 -9.62 26.23 -30.13
C ARG A 171 -8.44 25.67 -29.35
N LEU A 172 -8.59 24.46 -28.83
CA LEU A 172 -7.54 23.82 -28.03
C LEU A 172 -6.37 23.36 -28.91
N ARG A 173 -6.63 22.97 -30.17
CA ARG A 173 -5.60 22.75 -31.18
C ARG A 173 -4.81 24.03 -31.46
N GLU A 174 -5.50 25.14 -31.72
CA GLU A 174 -4.88 26.45 -31.94
C GLU A 174 -3.98 26.87 -30.76
N LEU A 175 -4.47 26.69 -29.52
CA LEU A 175 -3.68 26.95 -28.31
C LEU A 175 -2.42 26.09 -28.23
N PHE A 176 -2.51 24.80 -28.58
CA PHE A 176 -1.35 23.93 -28.58
C PHE A 176 -0.35 24.27 -29.69
N ASP A 177 -0.83 24.63 -30.88
CA ASP A 177 0.03 25.11 -31.97
C ASP A 177 0.76 26.40 -31.57
N GLU A 178 0.08 27.31 -30.87
CA GLU A 178 0.66 28.53 -30.32
C GLU A 178 1.69 28.23 -29.22
N CYS A 179 1.41 27.27 -28.33
CA CYS A 179 2.37 26.82 -27.31
C CYS A 179 3.62 26.18 -27.91
N LEU A 180 3.47 25.40 -28.99
CA LEU A 180 4.61 24.79 -29.70
C LEU A 180 5.41 25.83 -30.48
N SER A 181 4.77 26.89 -30.98
CA SER A 181 5.44 27.95 -31.72
C SER A 181 6.20 28.94 -30.82
N ASN A 182 5.75 29.13 -29.58
CA ASN A 182 6.28 30.12 -28.63
C ASN A 182 7.12 29.52 -27.47
N GLY A 183 7.20 28.19 -27.35
CA GLY A 183 7.90 27.47 -26.28
C GLY A 183 9.29 27.01 -26.67
#